data_AF-A0A7V8IYG9-F1
#
_entry.id   AF-A0A7V8IYG9-F1
#
_cell.length_a   1.000
_cell.length_b   1.000
_cell.length_c   1.000
_cell.angle_alpha   90.00
_cell.angle_beta   90.00
_cell.angle_gamma   90.00
#
_symmetry.space_group_name_H-M   'P 1'
#
loop_
_entity.id
_entity.type
_entity.pdbx_description
1 polymer ?
#
loop_
_entity_poly.entity_id
_entity_poly.type
_entity_poly.pdbx_seq_one_letter_code
_entity_poly.pdbx_strand_id
1 'polypeptide(L)'
;MAGKTAISGIQSYWIALERALFEPIEGETIVDRLAKRPWGCDSPAVKKAWDDLTHPNNFQLLKNWASEPMNASSREITDEAIKVCNARIAKARAGKSST
;
A
#
# COMPACT_ATOMS: atom_id res chain seq x y z
N MET A 1 16.89 -0.26 23.91
CA MET A 1 16.03 -1.06 23.01
C MET A 1 15.03 -0.13 22.33
N ALA A 2 15.42 0.50 21.21
CA ALA A 2 14.56 1.38 20.43
C ALA A 2 14.34 0.72 19.07
N GLY A 3 13.12 0.27 18.76
CA GLY A 3 12.87 -0.38 17.47
C GLY A 3 11.56 -1.14 17.29
N LYS A 4 10.69 -1.29 18.31
CA LYS A 4 9.47 -2.12 18.18
C LYS A 4 8.16 -1.38 17.92
N THR A 5 8.11 -0.05 17.97
CA THR A 5 6.84 0.69 17.97
C THR A 5 6.35 1.16 16.59
N ALA A 6 7.21 1.31 15.59
CA ALA A 6 6.79 1.80 14.27
C ALA A 6 6.25 0.70 13.34
N ILE A 7 6.71 -0.54 13.54
CA ILE A 7 6.40 -1.69 12.66
C ILE A 7 4.93 -2.10 12.79
N SER A 8 4.31 -1.98 13.97
CA SER A 8 2.93 -2.44 14.18
C SER A 8 1.88 -1.60 13.46
N GLY A 9 2.19 -0.34 13.10
CA GLY A 9 1.23 0.58 12.49
C GLY A 9 0.95 0.28 11.02
N ILE A 10 2.00 0.01 10.22
CA ILE A 10 1.85 -0.23 8.79
C ILE A 10 1.39 -1.66 8.47
N GLN A 11 1.68 -2.60 9.38
CA GLN A 11 1.35 -4.01 9.22
C GLN A 11 -0.16 -4.26 9.08
N SER A 12 -0.99 -3.47 9.76
CA SER A 12 -2.46 -3.58 9.64
C SER A 12 -2.95 -3.25 8.23
N TYR A 13 -2.35 -2.27 7.56
CA TYR A 13 -2.67 -1.92 6.17
C TYR A 13 -2.21 -3.00 5.20
N TRP A 14 -1.04 -3.60 5.42
CA TRP A 14 -0.58 -4.76 4.63
C TRP A 14 -1.52 -5.96 4.77
N ILE A 15 -1.94 -6.29 5.99
CA ILE A 15 -2.91 -7.36 6.25
C ILE A 15 -4.25 -7.05 5.59
N ALA A 16 -4.71 -5.79 5.62
CA ALA A 16 -5.95 -5.39 4.96
C ALA A 16 -5.85 -5.55 3.44
N LEU A 17 -4.72 -5.17 2.82
CA LEU A 17 -4.48 -5.34 1.40
C LEU A 17 -4.43 -6.82 1.01
N GLU A 18 -3.71 -7.63 1.79
CA GLU A 18 -3.64 -9.07 1.58
C GLU A 18 -5.04 -9.69 1.64
N ARG A 19 -5.82 -9.41 2.69
CA ARG A 19 -7.20 -9.90 2.80
C ARG A 19 -8.07 -9.51 1.61
N ALA A 20 -7.96 -8.28 1.12
CA ALA A 20 -8.70 -7.83 -0.05
C ALA A 20 -8.28 -8.57 -1.34
N LEU A 21 -6.99 -8.90 -1.48
CA LEU A 21 -6.47 -9.69 -2.60
C LEU A 21 -6.91 -11.16 -2.54
N PHE A 22 -7.14 -11.70 -1.35
CA PHE A 22 -7.58 -13.08 -1.14
C PHE A 22 -9.11 -13.23 -1.03
N GLU A 23 -9.86 -12.14 -1.05
CA GLU A 23 -11.32 -12.18 -1.00
C GLU A 23 -11.89 -12.82 -2.28
N PRO A 24 -12.70 -13.90 -2.16
CA PRO A 24 -13.32 -14.54 -3.32
C PRO A 24 -14.28 -13.59 -4.03
N ILE A 25 -14.18 -13.51 -5.36
CA ILE A 25 -15.20 -12.87 -6.20
C ILE A 25 -15.69 -13.87 -7.22
N GLU A 26 -17.01 -13.92 -7.38
CA GLU A 26 -17.66 -14.80 -8.33
C GLU A 26 -17.15 -14.54 -9.75
N GLY A 27 -16.76 -15.61 -10.46
CA GLY A 27 -16.27 -15.52 -11.83
C GLY A 27 -14.78 -15.16 -12.00
N GLU A 28 -14.01 -14.97 -10.93
CA GLU A 28 -12.55 -14.75 -11.00
C GLU A 28 -11.79 -15.81 -10.19
N THR A 29 -10.71 -16.37 -10.76
CA THR A 29 -9.84 -17.26 -9.98
C THR A 29 -8.90 -16.46 -9.10
N ILE A 30 -8.46 -17.06 -7.97
CA ILE A 30 -7.46 -16.44 -7.11
C ILE A 30 -6.13 -16.18 -7.84
N VAL A 31 -5.79 -17.02 -8.82
CA VAL A 31 -4.56 -16.88 -9.61
C VAL A 31 -4.63 -15.64 -10.51
N ASP A 32 -5.75 -15.44 -11.22
CA ASP A 32 -5.97 -14.26 -12.07
C ASP A 32 -5.93 -12.96 -11.26
N ARG A 33 -6.45 -13.02 -10.04
CA ARG A 33 -6.44 -11.89 -9.12
C ARG A 33 -5.03 -11.58 -8.60
N LEU A 34 -4.30 -12.57 -8.13
CA LEU A 34 -2.94 -12.39 -7.62
C LEU A 34 -1.93 -12.04 -8.72
N ALA A 35 -2.25 -12.34 -9.98
CA ALA A 35 -1.48 -11.87 -11.13
C ALA A 35 -1.62 -10.35 -11.36
N LYS A 36 -2.70 -9.72 -10.85
CA LYS A 36 -2.89 -8.27 -10.92
C LYS A 36 -2.20 -7.60 -9.74
N ARG A 37 -1.46 -6.53 -10.03
CA ARG A 37 -0.89 -5.67 -8.99
C ARG A 37 -2.00 -4.91 -8.26
N PRO A 38 -1.83 -4.57 -6.97
CA PRO A 38 -2.83 -3.82 -6.20
C PRO A 38 -3.36 -2.56 -6.88
N TRP A 39 -2.47 -1.77 -7.50
CA TRP A 39 -2.80 -0.53 -8.21
C TRP A 39 -3.46 -0.74 -9.59
N GLY A 40 -3.52 -1.98 -10.08
CA GLY A 40 -4.19 -2.37 -11.32
C GLY A 40 -5.38 -3.30 -11.11
N CYS A 41 -5.79 -3.55 -9.86
CA CYS A 41 -6.93 -4.40 -9.55
C CYS A 41 -8.22 -3.59 -9.58
N ASP A 42 -9.28 -4.14 -10.19
CA ASP A 42 -10.58 -3.46 -10.26
C ASP A 42 -11.49 -3.66 -9.05
N SER A 43 -11.14 -4.60 -8.16
CA SER A 43 -11.88 -4.88 -6.92
C SER A 43 -11.98 -3.61 -6.05
N PRO A 44 -13.20 -3.17 -5.67
CA PRO A 44 -13.39 -2.05 -4.76
C PRO A 44 -12.68 -2.23 -3.42
N ALA A 45 -12.64 -3.47 -2.90
CA ALA A 45 -11.95 -3.78 -1.65
C ALA A 45 -10.44 -3.58 -1.77
N VAL A 46 -9.83 -4.03 -2.89
CA VAL A 46 -8.39 -3.86 -3.14
C VAL A 46 -8.06 -2.39 -3.36
N LYS A 47 -8.88 -1.66 -4.13
CA LYS A 47 -8.72 -0.20 -4.34
C LYS A 47 -8.74 0.54 -3.00
N LYS A 48 -9.72 0.24 -2.14
CA LYS A 48 -9.81 0.86 -0.81
C LYS A 48 -8.60 0.54 0.06
N ALA A 49 -8.20 -0.74 0.15
CA ALA A 49 -7.06 -1.14 0.96
C ALA A 49 -5.74 -0.53 0.45
N TRP A 50 -5.59 -0.43 -0.88
CA TRP A 50 -4.47 0.27 -1.50
C TRP A 50 -4.47 1.77 -1.19
N ASP A 51 -5.62 2.43 -1.27
CA ASP A 51 -5.76 3.85 -0.95
C ASP A 51 -5.42 4.14 0.52
N ASP A 52 -5.89 3.29 1.43
CA ASP A 52 -5.61 3.36 2.86
C ASP A 52 -4.11 3.14 3.13
N LEU A 53 -3.49 2.12 2.54
CA LEU A 53 -2.05 1.87 2.64
C LEU A 53 -1.23 3.05 2.13
N THR A 54 -1.61 3.60 0.97
CA THR A 54 -0.90 4.68 0.28
C THR A 54 -1.37 6.09 0.70
N HIS A 55 -2.01 6.21 1.86
CA HIS A 55 -2.36 7.51 2.42
C HIS A 55 -1.09 8.33 2.74
N PRO A 56 -1.04 9.66 2.49
CA PRO A 56 0.14 10.50 2.77
C PRO A 56 0.73 10.35 4.17
N ASN A 57 -0.12 10.15 5.19
CA ASN A 57 0.31 9.98 6.58
C ASN A 57 1.14 8.70 6.81
N ASN A 58 1.04 7.72 5.92
CA ASN A 58 1.77 6.45 6.03
C ASN A 58 3.16 6.50 5.38
N PHE A 59 3.52 7.60 4.70
CA PHE A 59 4.77 7.69 3.94
C PHE A 59 6.01 7.33 4.77
N GLN A 60 6.14 7.90 5.98
CA GLN A 60 7.29 7.60 6.84
C GLN A 60 7.27 6.15 7.35
N LEU A 61 6.08 5.60 7.62
CA LEU A 61 5.93 4.22 8.04
C LEU A 61 6.33 3.24 6.91
N LEU A 62 5.94 3.53 5.67
CA LEU A 62 6.33 2.76 4.49
C LEU A 62 7.85 2.82 4.24
N LYS A 63 8.47 3.99 4.42
CA LYS A 63 9.95 4.12 4.31
C LYS A 63 10.67 3.28 5.36
N ASN A 64 10.16 3.27 6.60
CA ASN A 64 10.71 2.45 7.67
C ASN A 64 10.48 0.95 7.41
N TRP A 65 9.32 0.59 6.85
CA TRP A 65 9.04 -0.77 6.42
C TRP A 65 10.03 -1.22 5.34
N ALA A 66 10.32 -0.39 4.34
CA ALA A 66 11.20 -0.72 3.22
C ALA A 66 12.66 -1.03 3.61
N SER A 67 13.11 -0.68 4.82
CA SER A 67 14.44 -1.08 5.32
C SER A 67 14.49 -2.51 5.84
N GLU A 68 13.35 -3.16 6.06
CA GLU A 68 13.28 -4.57 6.47
C GLU A 68 13.63 -5.52 5.31
N PRO A 69 14.15 -6.72 5.59
CA PRO A 69 14.31 -7.78 4.60
C PRO A 69 12.96 -8.15 3.97
N MET A 70 12.91 -8.17 2.64
CA MET A 70 11.69 -8.46 1.87
C MET A 70 11.99 -9.36 0.69
N ASN A 71 11.01 -10.19 0.32
CA ASN A 71 11.02 -10.85 -0.98
C ASN A 71 10.79 -9.82 -2.11
N ALA A 72 11.09 -10.20 -3.36
CA ALA A 72 11.01 -9.31 -4.51
C ALA A 72 9.62 -8.70 -4.72
N SER A 73 8.55 -9.49 -4.56
CA SER A 73 7.17 -9.02 -4.75
C SER A 73 6.77 -7.99 -3.69
N SER A 74 7.06 -8.27 -2.41
CA SER A 74 6.79 -7.34 -1.30
C SER A 74 7.58 -6.03 -1.45
N ARG A 75 8.82 -6.10 -1.97
CA ARG A 75 9.64 -4.92 -2.24
C ARG A 75 9.04 -4.04 -3.34
N GLU A 76 8.66 -4.64 -4.47
CA GLU A 76 8.02 -3.92 -5.57
C GLU A 76 6.73 -3.20 -5.13
N ILE A 77 5.88 -3.89 -4.37
CA ILE A 77 4.62 -3.29 -3.88
C ILE A 77 4.92 -2.16 -2.88
N THR A 78 5.94 -2.32 -2.02
CA THR A 78 6.36 -1.28 -1.07
C THR A 78 6.90 -0.05 -1.79
N ASP A 79 7.73 -0.23 -2.81
CA ASP A 79 8.32 0.86 -3.58
C ASP A 79 7.23 1.65 -4.34
N GLU A 80 6.26 0.96 -4.96
CA GLU A 80 5.13 1.63 -5.62
C GLU A 80 4.24 2.35 -4.60
N ALA A 81 4.00 1.77 -3.42
CA ALA A 81 3.24 2.43 -2.35
C ALA A 81 3.90 3.74 -1.89
N ILE A 82 5.23 3.74 -1.70
CA ILE A 82 6.03 4.93 -1.35
C ILE A 82 5.91 5.99 -2.44
N LYS A 83 6.00 5.60 -3.72
CA LYS A 83 5.87 6.50 -4.87
C LYS A 83 4.49 7.16 -4.92
N VAL A 84 3.42 6.39 -4.73
CA VAL A 84 2.04 6.91 -4.68
C VAL A 84 1.85 7.87 -3.51
N CYS A 85 2.35 7.53 -2.32
CA CYS A 85 2.33 8.43 -1.16
C CYS A 85 3.04 9.76 -1.48
N ASN A 86 4.25 9.71 -2.05
CA ASN A 86 5.03 10.90 -2.38
C ASN A 86 4.31 11.78 -3.42
N ALA A 87 3.72 11.18 -4.45
CA ALA A 87 2.94 11.90 -5.46
C ALA A 87 1.72 12.62 -4.84
N ARG A 88 1.00 11.95 -3.92
CA ARG A 88 -0.13 12.56 -3.18
C ARG A 88 0.33 13.71 -2.28
N ILE A 89 1.46 13.56 -1.60
CA ILE A 89 2.07 14.63 -0.78
C ILE A 89 2.42 15.84 -1.67
N ALA A 90 3.07 15.61 -2.81
CA ALA A 90 3.43 16.67 -3.75
C ALA A 90 2.18 17.40 -4.27
N LYS A 91 1.13 16.66 -4.66
CA LYS A 91 -0.15 17.23 -5.10
C LYS A 91 -0.81 18.09 -4.02
N ALA A 92 -0.83 17.61 -2.77
CA ALA A 92 -1.40 18.36 -1.64
C ALA A 92 -0.62 19.64 -1.32
N ARG A 93 0.69 19.67 -1.57
CA ARG A 93 1.52 20.88 -1.43
C ARG A 93 1.24 21.87 -2.55
N ALA A 94 1.20 21.40 -3.80
CA ALA A 94 0.91 22.24 -4.95
C ALA A 94 -0.47 22.93 -4.84
N GLY A 95 -1.50 22.21 -4.37
CA GLY A 95 -2.83 22.77 -4.17
C GLY A 95 -2.94 23.79 -3.03
N LYS A 96 -1.97 23.86 -2.11
CA LYS A 96 -1.94 24.84 -1.01
C LYS A 96 -1.21 26.13 -1.37
N SER A 97 -0.45 26.16 -2.47
CA SER A 97 0.26 27.34 -2.95
C SER A 97 -0.57 28.21 -3.91
N SER A 98 -1.83 27.84 -4.16
CA SER A 98 -2.72 28.51 -5.11
C SER A 98 -3.93 29.20 -4.46
N THR A 99 -3.88 29.41 -3.14
CA THR A 99 -4.92 30.11 -2.35
C THR A 99 -4.28 31.21 -1.54
#